data_AF-A0A1F5CB05-F1
#
_entry.id   AF-A0A1F5CB05-F1
#
_cell.length_a   1.000
_cell.length_b   1.000
_cell.length_c   1.000
_cell.angle_alpha   90.00
_cell.angle_beta   90.00
_cell.angle_gamma   90.00
#
_symmetry.space_group_name_H-M   'P 1'
#
loop_
_entity.id
_entity.type
_entity.pdbx_description
1 polymer ?
#
loop_
_entity_poly.entity_id
_entity_poly.type
_entity_poly.pdbx_seq_one_letter_code
_entity_poly.pdbx_strand_id
1 'polypeptide(L)'
;MRQIINNGQQAANPGFSLLETVIAMGIIMVGLASALVLMSSSTAAVATVRERLVAANLVQEGFEIVRNVRDNNWLQGLPFNNNLADGTNYDGEYSGATLINYGVSLPPALLFNAATGFYSHTGGGTATPYTRKITISNASPVEIKVEVSVTWTNRNKVLTVAAEDHLFNWK
;
A
#
# COMPACT_ATOMS: atom_id res chain seq x y z
N MET A 1 -54.20 32.84 -63.54
CA MET A 1 -53.01 32.97 -62.68
C MET A 1 -53.02 31.81 -61.70
N ARG A 2 -52.37 30.68 -62.02
CA ARG A 2 -52.30 29.47 -61.16
C ARG A 2 -50.88 29.36 -60.61
N GLN A 3 -50.72 29.42 -59.30
CA GLN A 3 -49.45 29.09 -58.63
C GLN A 3 -49.34 27.57 -58.52
N ILE A 4 -48.22 27.03 -59.01
CA ILE A 4 -47.82 25.64 -58.80
C ILE A 4 -47.02 25.60 -57.49
N ILE A 5 -47.59 24.98 -56.46
CA ILE A 5 -46.87 24.70 -55.21
C ILE A 5 -46.02 23.45 -55.46
N ASN A 6 -44.70 23.62 -55.48
CA ASN A 6 -43.75 22.53 -55.66
C ASN A 6 -43.53 21.86 -54.29
N ASN A 7 -44.22 20.74 -54.04
CA ASN A 7 -43.95 19.88 -52.89
C ASN A 7 -42.65 19.09 -53.16
N GLY A 8 -41.52 19.68 -52.80
CA GLY A 8 -40.23 18.99 -52.74
C GLY A 8 -40.25 17.96 -51.63
N GLN A 9 -40.76 16.76 -51.91
CA GLN A 9 -40.55 15.57 -51.09
C GLN A 9 -39.04 15.31 -51.04
N GLN A 10 -38.38 15.62 -49.92
CA GLN A 10 -36.98 15.29 -49.71
C GLN A 10 -36.85 13.76 -49.66
N ALA A 11 -36.34 13.16 -50.74
CA ALA A 11 -36.02 11.74 -50.76
C ALA A 11 -34.95 11.47 -49.69
N ALA A 12 -35.27 10.67 -48.68
CA ALA A 12 -34.28 10.19 -47.72
C ALA A 12 -33.27 9.32 -48.47
N ASN A 13 -32.03 9.79 -48.63
CA ASN A 13 -31.00 9.08 -49.39
C ASN A 13 -30.61 7.78 -48.67
N PRO A 14 -30.97 6.59 -49.20
CA PRO A 14 -30.71 5.32 -48.54
C PRO A 14 -29.23 4.89 -48.61
N GLY A 15 -28.42 5.54 -49.47
CA GLY A 15 -26.97 5.34 -49.54
C GLY A 15 -26.18 6.02 -48.42
N PHE A 16 -26.76 7.01 -47.72
CA PHE A 16 -26.08 7.69 -46.61
C PHE A 16 -26.16 6.91 -45.28
N SER A 17 -27.17 6.05 -45.06
CA SER A 17 -27.33 5.38 -43.76
C SER A 17 -26.39 4.17 -43.53
N LEU A 18 -25.99 3.43 -44.58
CA LEU A 18 -25.07 2.30 -44.43
C LEU A 18 -23.66 2.76 -44.05
N LEU A 19 -23.14 3.78 -44.74
CA LEU A 19 -21.84 4.37 -44.44
C LEU A 19 -21.84 5.01 -43.04
N GLU A 20 -22.90 5.73 -42.69
CA GLU A 20 -23.09 6.32 -41.36
C GLU A 20 -23.12 5.23 -40.27
N THR A 21 -23.77 4.09 -40.53
CA THR A 21 -23.80 2.96 -39.59
C THR A 21 -22.41 2.36 -39.41
N VAL A 22 -21.62 2.20 -40.49
CA VAL A 22 -20.23 1.70 -40.41
C VAL A 22 -19.37 2.67 -39.60
N ILE A 23 -19.52 3.98 -39.82
CA ILE A 23 -18.79 5.01 -39.06
C ILE A 23 -19.22 4.98 -37.59
N ALA A 24 -20.52 4.92 -37.30
CA ALA A 24 -21.06 4.86 -35.95
C ALA A 24 -20.56 3.61 -35.20
N MET A 25 -20.58 2.44 -35.85
CA MET A 25 -19.99 1.22 -35.30
C MET A 25 -18.49 1.39 -35.04
N GLY A 26 -17.76 2.05 -35.93
CA GLY A 26 -16.35 2.39 -35.74
C GLY A 26 -16.11 3.20 -34.46
N ILE A 27 -16.91 4.25 -34.24
CA ILE A 27 -16.82 5.08 -33.04
C ILE A 27 -17.14 4.27 -31.78
N ILE A 28 -18.19 3.43 -31.81
CA ILE A 28 -18.56 2.57 -30.68
C ILE A 28 -17.45 1.57 -30.36
N MET A 29 -16.82 0.96 -31.36
CA MET A 29 -15.72 0.02 -31.17
C MET A 29 -14.51 0.67 -30.49
N VAL A 30 -14.12 1.87 -30.92
CA VAL A 30 -13.04 2.62 -30.28
C VAL A 30 -13.40 2.96 -28.83
N GLY A 31 -14.64 3.41 -28.59
CA GLY A 31 -15.16 3.69 -27.25
C GLY A 31 -15.10 2.46 -26.33
N LEU A 32 -15.61 1.32 -26.79
CA LEU A 32 -15.62 0.08 -26.03
C LEU A 32 -14.19 -0.44 -25.74
N ALA A 33 -13.30 -0.37 -26.73
CA ALA A 33 -11.90 -0.76 -26.56
C ALA A 33 -11.21 0.10 -25.48
N SER A 34 -11.44 1.42 -25.51
CA SER A 34 -10.88 2.33 -24.50
C SER A 34 -11.40 2.05 -23.09
N ALA A 35 -12.69 1.76 -22.95
CA ALA A 35 -13.31 1.41 -21.68
C ALA A 35 -12.69 0.13 -21.09
N LEU A 36 -12.47 -0.89 -21.91
CA LEU A 36 -11.84 -2.15 -21.47
C LEU A 36 -10.40 -1.93 -20.99
N VAL A 37 -9.62 -1.10 -21.70
CA VAL A 37 -8.25 -0.75 -21.29
C VAL A 37 -8.27 -0.02 -19.94
N LEU A 38 -9.18 0.93 -19.75
CA LEU A 38 -9.33 1.65 -18.48
C LEU A 38 -9.75 0.73 -17.33
N MET A 39 -10.66 -0.21 -17.56
CA MET A 39 -11.06 -1.19 -16.55
C MET A 39 -9.88 -2.07 -16.14
N SER A 40 -9.09 -2.53 -17.10
CA SER A 40 -7.90 -3.35 -16.86
C SER A 40 -6.84 -2.57 -16.06
N SER A 41 -6.58 -1.32 -16.43
CA SER A 41 -5.62 -0.47 -15.70
C SER A 41 -6.13 -0.12 -14.29
N SER A 42 -7.43 0.12 -14.12
CA SER A 42 -8.05 0.39 -12.83
C SER A 42 -7.94 -0.79 -11.86
N THR A 43 -8.16 -2.03 -12.33
CA THR A 43 -8.02 -3.22 -11.46
C THR A 43 -6.58 -3.44 -11.03
N ALA A 44 -5.60 -3.23 -11.92
CA ALA A 44 -4.19 -3.26 -11.58
C ALA A 44 -3.79 -2.17 -10.57
N ALA A 45 -4.38 -0.98 -10.68
CA ALA A 45 -4.16 0.12 -9.74
C ALA A 45 -4.71 -0.23 -8.34
N VAL A 46 -5.92 -0.79 -8.26
CA VAL A 46 -6.53 -1.23 -6.98
C VAL A 46 -5.66 -2.28 -6.28
N ALA A 47 -5.11 -3.25 -7.01
CA ALA A 47 -4.20 -4.24 -6.43
C ALA A 47 -2.95 -3.57 -5.81
N THR A 48 -2.35 -2.62 -6.53
CA THR A 48 -1.18 -1.87 -6.04
C THR A 48 -1.50 -1.02 -4.81
N VAL A 49 -2.68 -0.38 -4.78
CA VAL A 49 -3.13 0.41 -3.62
C VAL A 49 -3.34 -0.49 -2.41
N ARG A 50 -3.93 -1.67 -2.59
CA ARG A 50 -4.12 -2.64 -1.50
C ARG A 50 -2.78 -3.05 -0.88
N GLU A 51 -1.76 -3.34 -1.69
CA GLU A 51 -0.44 -3.70 -1.19
C GLU A 51 0.21 -2.57 -0.39
N ARG A 52 0.13 -1.33 -0.90
CA ARG A 52 0.61 -0.14 -0.19
C ARG A 52 -0.12 0.08 1.13
N LEU A 53 -1.42 -0.18 1.18
CA LEU A 53 -2.21 -0.07 2.41
C LEU A 53 -1.77 -1.13 3.44
N VAL A 54 -1.54 -2.37 3.02
CA VAL A 54 -1.00 -3.41 3.91
C VAL A 54 0.37 -3.00 4.44
N ALA A 55 1.28 -2.56 3.57
CA ALA A 55 2.59 -2.08 3.98
C ALA A 55 2.52 -0.89 4.95
N ALA A 56 1.61 0.06 4.72
CA ALA A 56 1.41 1.19 5.62
C ALA A 56 0.87 0.78 7.00
N ASN A 57 -0.02 -0.22 7.08
CA ASN A 57 -0.48 -0.77 8.35
C ASN A 57 0.65 -1.51 9.09
N LEU A 58 1.49 -2.25 8.37
CA LEU A 58 2.68 -2.90 8.94
C LEU A 58 3.72 -1.90 9.46
N VAL A 59 3.86 -0.75 8.79
CA VAL A 59 4.69 0.37 9.26
C VAL A 59 4.13 0.94 10.57
N GLN A 60 2.81 1.19 10.63
CA GLN A 60 2.15 1.65 11.86
C GLN A 60 2.33 0.66 13.00
N GLU A 61 2.12 -0.63 12.74
CA GLU A 61 2.33 -1.70 13.72
C GLU A 61 3.78 -1.70 14.25
N GLY A 62 4.77 -1.46 13.39
CA GLY A 62 6.17 -1.33 13.80
C GLY A 62 6.38 -0.20 14.82
N PHE A 63 5.77 0.96 14.61
CA PHE A 63 5.81 2.05 15.60
C PHE A 63 5.11 1.70 16.90
N GLU A 64 3.94 1.04 16.83
CA GLU A 64 3.21 0.62 18.03
C GLU A 64 4.04 -0.35 18.88
N ILE A 65 4.83 -1.24 18.25
CA ILE A 65 5.71 -2.12 18.99
C ILE A 65 6.79 -1.32 19.74
N VAL A 66 7.45 -0.37 19.08
CA VAL A 66 8.48 0.47 19.73
C VAL A 66 7.87 1.32 20.85
N ARG A 67 6.67 1.87 20.63
CA ARG A 67 5.93 2.64 21.63
C ARG A 67 5.53 1.77 22.82
N ASN A 68 5.08 0.55 22.57
CA ASN A 68 4.75 -0.41 23.62
C ASN A 68 5.96 -0.74 24.50
N VAL A 69 7.15 -0.93 23.91
CA VAL A 69 8.39 -1.13 24.67
C VAL A 69 8.68 0.08 25.57
N ARG A 70 8.62 1.30 25.02
CA ARG A 70 8.84 2.54 25.80
C ARG A 70 7.86 2.67 26.96
N ASP A 71 6.58 2.50 26.68
CA ASP A 71 5.52 2.69 27.67
C ASP A 71 5.61 1.61 28.77
N ASN A 72 5.98 0.39 28.41
CA ASN A 72 6.26 -0.68 29.35
C ASN A 72 7.46 -0.34 30.26
N ASN A 73 8.56 0.19 29.70
CA ASN A 73 9.68 0.66 30.50
C ASN A 73 9.26 1.70 31.54
N TRP A 74 8.41 2.66 31.16
CA TRP A 74 7.86 3.65 32.10
C TRP A 74 6.99 3.05 33.20
N LEU A 75 6.20 2.02 32.90
CA LEU A 75 5.39 1.30 33.89
C LEU A 75 6.27 0.51 34.87
N GLN A 76 7.42 0.01 34.40
CA GLN A 76 8.39 -0.72 35.22
C GLN A 76 9.39 0.20 35.96
N GLY A 77 9.34 1.52 35.74
CA GLY A 77 10.30 2.46 36.33
C GLY A 77 11.71 2.39 35.72
N LEU A 78 11.84 1.79 34.54
CA LEU A 78 13.09 1.72 33.78
C LEU A 78 13.29 2.97 32.91
N PRO A 79 14.52 3.24 32.43
CA PRO A 79 14.74 4.25 31.39
C PRO A 79 13.83 4.01 30.18
N PHE A 80 13.24 5.08 29.64
CA PHE A 80 12.26 4.98 28.53
C PHE A 80 12.82 4.28 27.29
N ASN A 81 14.13 4.40 27.06
CA ASN A 81 14.87 3.79 25.96
C ASN A 81 15.48 2.42 26.30
N ASN A 82 15.15 1.82 27.43
CA ASN A 82 15.59 0.47 27.76
C ASN A 82 15.10 -0.52 26.68
N ASN A 83 15.97 -1.41 26.21
CA ASN A 83 15.74 -2.27 25.03
C ASN A 83 15.43 -1.54 23.71
N LEU A 84 15.70 -0.23 23.62
CA LEU A 84 15.59 0.61 22.42
C LEU A 84 16.95 1.23 22.08
N ALA A 85 17.98 0.37 21.95
CA ALA A 85 19.32 0.79 21.56
C ALA A 85 19.39 1.17 20.06
N ASP A 86 20.44 1.89 19.68
CA ASP A 86 20.69 2.26 18.29
C ASP A 86 20.92 1.02 17.41
N GLY A 87 20.31 1.03 16.22
CA GLY A 87 20.45 -0.04 15.25
C GLY A 87 19.45 0.07 14.10
N THR A 88 19.74 -0.62 13.00
CA THR A 88 19.08 -0.39 11.70
C THR A 88 18.27 -1.58 11.18
N ASN A 89 18.27 -2.70 11.90
CA ASN A 89 17.61 -3.96 11.49
C ASN A 89 16.84 -4.60 12.65
N TYR A 90 16.11 -3.79 13.40
CA TYR A 90 15.15 -4.32 14.35
C TYR A 90 13.91 -4.84 13.63
N ASP A 91 13.33 -5.89 14.18
CA ASP A 91 11.94 -6.23 13.97
C ASP A 91 11.28 -6.55 15.31
N GLY A 92 9.98 -6.37 15.41
CA GLY A 92 9.24 -6.54 16.64
C GLY A 92 8.13 -7.57 16.50
N GLU A 93 7.85 -8.31 17.57
CA GLU A 93 6.62 -9.09 17.69
C GLU A 93 5.74 -8.45 18.76
N TYR A 94 4.46 -8.22 18.43
CA TYR A 94 3.49 -7.62 19.35
C TYR A 94 3.33 -8.45 20.64
N SER A 95 3.53 -9.77 20.58
CA SER A 95 3.27 -10.69 21.70
C SER A 95 4.29 -10.63 22.84
N GLY A 96 5.44 -9.96 22.68
CA GLY A 96 6.55 -10.04 23.63
C GLY A 96 7.05 -8.72 24.20
N ALA A 97 6.64 -7.57 23.64
CA ALA A 97 7.30 -6.28 23.89
C ALA A 97 8.83 -6.38 23.72
N THR A 98 9.29 -7.19 22.78
CA THR A 98 10.70 -7.41 22.50
C THR A 98 10.99 -7.08 21.05
N LEU A 99 11.96 -6.20 20.84
CA LEU A 99 12.58 -6.01 19.54
C LEU A 99 13.72 -7.01 19.38
N ILE A 100 13.72 -7.71 18.26
CA ILE A 100 14.79 -8.61 17.84
C ILE A 100 15.66 -7.82 16.86
N ASN A 101 16.95 -7.66 17.18
CA ASN A 101 17.92 -7.07 16.27
C ASN A 101 18.51 -8.18 15.38
N TYR A 102 18.26 -8.11 14.07
CA TYR A 102 18.83 -9.04 13.08
C TYR A 102 20.28 -8.70 12.70
N GLY A 103 20.89 -7.70 13.35
CA GLY A 103 22.27 -7.31 13.15
C GLY A 103 22.49 -6.73 11.76
N VAL A 104 23.33 -7.40 10.95
CA VAL A 104 23.55 -7.04 9.53
C VAL A 104 22.66 -7.82 8.57
N SER A 105 21.90 -8.81 9.05
CA SER A 105 20.94 -9.53 8.24
C SER A 105 19.66 -8.71 8.09
N LEU A 106 19.06 -8.75 6.91
CA LEU A 106 17.70 -8.28 6.74
C LEU A 106 16.74 -9.18 7.54
N PRO A 107 15.70 -8.61 8.18
CA PRO A 107 14.64 -9.41 8.78
C PRO A 107 14.00 -10.33 7.74
N PRO A 108 13.53 -11.54 8.13
CA PRO A 108 12.86 -12.45 7.22
C PRO A 108 11.50 -11.88 6.76
N ALA A 109 10.86 -12.58 5.84
CA ALA A 109 9.50 -12.25 5.41
C ALA A 109 8.53 -12.39 6.59
N LEU A 110 7.62 -11.43 6.73
CA LEU A 110 6.54 -11.51 7.71
C LEU A 110 5.61 -12.68 7.37
N LEU A 111 5.24 -13.45 8.38
CA LEU A 111 4.29 -14.55 8.30
C LEU A 111 2.90 -14.03 8.70
N PHE A 112 1.89 -14.30 7.88
CA PHE A 112 0.51 -13.95 8.20
C PHE A 112 -0.23 -15.14 8.79
N ASN A 113 -0.80 -14.96 9.97
CA ASN A 113 -1.67 -15.94 10.61
C ASN A 113 -3.13 -15.60 10.31
N ALA A 114 -3.79 -16.37 9.45
CA ALA A 114 -5.18 -16.14 9.07
C ALA A 114 -6.19 -16.35 10.22
N ALA A 115 -5.84 -17.10 11.26
CA ALA A 115 -6.72 -17.34 12.41
C ALA A 115 -6.75 -16.15 13.37
N THR A 116 -5.63 -15.44 13.52
CA THR A 116 -5.51 -14.29 14.43
C THR A 116 -5.53 -12.94 13.70
N GLY A 117 -5.27 -12.93 12.39
CA GLY A 117 -5.15 -11.72 11.58
C GLY A 117 -3.85 -10.94 11.79
N PHE A 118 -2.89 -11.48 12.55
CA PHE A 118 -1.63 -10.81 12.86
C PHE A 118 -0.48 -11.26 11.98
N TYR A 119 0.51 -10.38 11.85
CA TYR A 119 1.79 -10.65 11.24
C TYR A 119 2.82 -10.98 12.34
N SER A 120 3.66 -11.98 12.10
CA SER A 120 4.72 -12.40 13.02
C SER A 120 5.91 -12.98 12.26
N HIS A 121 7.03 -13.21 12.94
CA HIS A 121 8.17 -13.95 12.39
C HIS A 121 8.24 -15.38 12.90
N THR A 122 7.54 -15.63 14.01
CA THR A 122 7.42 -16.92 14.64
C THR A 122 5.98 -17.45 14.53
N GLY A 123 5.82 -18.78 14.56
CA GLY A 123 4.53 -19.45 14.47
C GLY A 123 4.14 -19.87 13.04
N GLY A 124 3.21 -20.82 12.94
CA GLY A 124 2.80 -21.50 11.70
C GLY A 124 2.00 -20.65 10.69
N GLY A 125 2.32 -19.37 10.54
CA GLY A 125 1.73 -18.47 9.56
C GLY A 125 2.25 -18.72 8.14
N THR A 126 1.58 -18.13 7.14
CA THR A 126 1.99 -18.22 5.73
C THR A 126 2.93 -17.07 5.40
N ALA A 127 4.08 -17.37 4.77
CA ALA A 127 5.01 -16.34 4.34
C ALA A 127 4.35 -15.33 3.39
N THR A 128 4.55 -14.05 3.66
CA THR A 128 4.04 -12.94 2.86
C THR A 128 5.19 -12.30 2.06
N PRO A 129 4.90 -11.48 1.03
CA PRO A 129 5.96 -10.81 0.29
C PRO A 129 6.56 -9.60 1.03
N TYR A 130 6.09 -9.29 2.24
CA TYR A 130 6.48 -8.10 2.99
C TYR A 130 7.63 -8.40 3.95
N THR A 131 8.65 -7.56 3.92
CA THR A 131 9.72 -7.52 4.91
C THR A 131 9.67 -6.17 5.62
N ARG A 132 9.64 -6.18 6.96
CA ARG A 132 9.67 -4.98 7.79
C ARG A 132 11.08 -4.77 8.32
N LYS A 133 11.45 -3.50 8.51
CA LYS A 133 12.72 -3.09 9.11
C LYS A 133 12.48 -1.84 9.95
N ILE A 134 12.85 -1.92 11.22
CA ILE A 134 12.78 -0.84 12.20
C ILE A 134 14.21 -0.37 12.48
N THR A 135 14.44 0.93 12.33
CA THR A 135 15.67 1.62 12.70
C THR A 135 15.39 2.49 13.92
N ILE A 136 16.26 2.41 14.92
CA ILE A 136 16.20 3.20 16.14
C ILE A 136 17.48 4.02 16.23
N SER A 137 17.32 5.29 16.60
CA SER A 137 18.42 6.22 16.86
C SER A 137 18.08 7.09 18.07
N ASN A 138 18.84 6.96 19.15
CA ASN A 138 18.76 7.77 20.36
C ASN A 138 19.35 9.15 20.05
N ALA A 139 18.54 10.01 19.43
CA ALA A 139 18.95 11.33 18.96
C ALA A 139 19.38 12.26 20.10
N SER A 140 18.80 12.10 21.29
CA SER A 140 19.20 12.81 22.51
C SER A 140 18.84 12.00 23.76
N PRO A 141 19.26 12.43 24.98
CA PRO A 141 18.86 11.79 26.23
C PRO A 141 17.34 11.76 26.49
N VAL A 142 16.55 12.53 25.73
CA VAL A 142 15.09 12.64 25.88
C VAL A 142 14.33 12.30 24.61
N GLU A 143 15.01 11.82 23.57
CA GLU A 143 14.41 11.62 22.25
C GLU A 143 14.98 10.40 21.55
N ILE A 144 14.09 9.56 21.05
CA ILE A 144 14.39 8.43 20.17
C ILE A 144 13.73 8.72 18.83
N LYS A 145 14.54 8.79 17.77
CA LYS A 145 14.07 8.75 16.39
C LYS A 145 13.86 7.29 15.98
N VAL A 146 12.71 7.01 15.39
CA VAL A 146 12.33 5.68 14.91
C VAL A 146 11.98 5.79 13.43
N GLU A 147 12.57 4.97 12.59
CA GLU A 147 12.18 4.84 11.19
C GLU A 147 11.70 3.42 10.94
N VAL A 148 10.51 3.26 10.39
CA VAL A 148 9.97 1.94 10.02
C VAL A 148 9.79 1.90 8.51
N SER A 149 10.33 0.88 7.88
CA SER A 149 10.20 0.63 6.45
C SER A 149 9.69 -0.78 6.19
N VAL A 150 8.80 -0.90 5.21
CA VAL A 150 8.28 -2.17 4.71
C VAL A 150 8.54 -2.25 3.22
N THR A 151 9.22 -3.31 2.80
CA THR A 151 9.60 -3.59 1.42
C THR A 151 8.89 -4.83 0.91
N TRP A 152 8.52 -4.83 -0.38
CA TRP A 152 7.98 -5.99 -1.07
C TRP A 152 8.30 -5.91 -2.56
N THR A 153 8.21 -7.05 -3.26
CA THR A 153 8.43 -7.09 -4.73
C THR A 153 7.10 -7.29 -5.46
N ASN A 154 6.78 -6.41 -6.40
CA ASN A 154 5.64 -6.55 -7.32
C ASN A 154 6.15 -6.42 -8.75
N ARG A 155 5.88 -7.42 -9.61
CA ARG A 155 6.28 -7.43 -11.04
C ARG A 155 7.75 -7.03 -11.25
N ASN A 156 8.65 -7.64 -10.46
CA ASN A 156 10.10 -7.40 -10.45
C ASN A 156 10.51 -5.97 -10.06
N LYS A 157 9.60 -5.17 -9.50
CA LYS A 157 9.91 -3.87 -8.90
C LYS A 157 9.85 -4.00 -7.39
N VAL A 158 10.93 -3.61 -6.73
CA VAL A 158 10.93 -3.46 -5.27
C VAL A 158 10.19 -2.17 -4.94
N LEU A 159 9.14 -2.30 -4.14
CA LEU A 159 8.34 -1.21 -3.62
C LEU A 159 8.62 -1.08 -2.12
N THR A 160 8.53 0.15 -1.64
CA THR A 160 8.78 0.48 -0.22
C THR A 160 7.76 1.49 0.25
N VAL A 161 7.30 1.30 1.49
CA VAL A 161 6.64 2.34 2.30
C VAL A 161 7.50 2.51 3.53
N ALA A 162 7.83 3.76 3.86
CA ALA A 162 8.59 4.10 5.05
C ALA A 162 8.00 5.34 5.70
N ALA A 163 8.13 5.41 7.01
CA ALA A 163 7.78 6.56 7.81
C ALA A 163 8.77 6.72 8.96
N GLU A 164 8.78 7.90 9.55
CA GLU A 164 9.61 8.29 10.68
C GLU A 164 8.71 8.86 11.78
N ASP A 165 9.03 8.56 13.02
CA ASP A 165 8.38 9.10 14.21
C ASP A 165 9.42 9.38 15.31
N HIS A 166 9.09 10.29 16.22
CA HIS A 166 9.96 10.70 17.32
C HIS A 166 9.27 10.42 18.65
N LEU A 167 9.90 9.57 19.46
CA LEU A 167 9.43 9.21 20.79
C LEU A 167 10.22 9.97 21.84
N PHE A 168 9.52 10.79 22.62
CA PHE A 168 10.12 11.62 23.66
C PHE A 168 9.98 11.02 25.06
N ASN A 169 10.90 11.39 25.94
CA ASN A 169 10.82 11.16 27.38
C ASN A 169 10.11 12.33 28.07
N TRP A 170 8.77 12.31 28.10
CA TRP A 170 7.96 13.42 28.61
C TRP A 170 7.26 13.14 29.94
N LYS A 171 7.50 11.98 30.55
CA LYS A 171 6.88 11.58 31.81
C LYS A 171 7.20 12.55 32.96
#